data_AF-A0A4Y7JEX7-F1
#
_entry.id   AF-A0A4Y7JEX7-F1
#
_cell.length_a   1.000
_cell.length_b   1.000
_cell.length_c   1.000
_cell.angle_alpha   90.00
_cell.angle_beta   90.00
_cell.angle_gamma   90.00
#
_symmetry.space_group_name_H-M   'P 1'
#
loop_
_entity.id
_entity.type
_entity.pdbx_description
1 polymer ?
#
loop_
_entity_poly.entity_id
_entity_poly.type
_entity_poly.pdbx_seq_one_letter_code
_entity_poly.pdbx_strand_id
1 'polypeptide(L)'
;MPWFSKKSGQEKLMEQTFQLKMTSKSLVREAKKCEQEEKSEKLKVKKAIEKGNMDGARIYAQNAIRKRNEQLNYLRFASRLDAVVSRLGSQNNLRNITKSMSGIVKSLEGSLSVGNMEKISQTMDKFEKVFVNMEVQASFTETSMEGTTSLSTPEGEVGSLMQQVADDYGLEVCMKLPQAGKEAVGIKEKGAATAAALPASEEELSRRLADLKSKG
;
A
#
# COMPACT_ATOMS: atom_id res chain seq x y z
N MET A 1 39.84 26.76 18.92
CA MET A 1 38.57 26.32 19.55
C MET A 1 37.40 26.79 18.70
N PRO A 2 36.32 26.01 18.58
CA PRO A 2 35.93 25.46 17.29
C PRO A 2 34.93 26.32 16.50
N TRP A 3 35.26 26.47 15.22
CA TRP A 3 34.45 26.90 14.08
C TRP A 3 33.25 25.95 13.89
N PHE A 4 32.25 26.02 14.76
CA PHE A 4 30.98 25.31 14.53
C PHE A 4 30.12 26.17 13.61
N SER A 5 30.31 25.99 12.30
CA SER A 5 29.40 26.52 11.29
C SER A 5 28.00 25.94 11.55
N LYS A 6 27.08 26.80 11.98
CA LYS A 6 25.67 26.46 12.18
C LYS A 6 25.07 26.22 10.80
N LYS A 7 24.97 24.94 10.39
CA LYS A 7 24.35 24.53 9.11
C LYS A 7 23.09 25.34 8.86
N SER A 8 23.01 25.98 7.72
CA SER A 8 21.84 26.80 7.36
C SER A 8 20.59 25.92 7.34
N GLY A 9 19.40 26.50 7.58
CA GLY A 9 18.15 25.74 7.51
C GLY A 9 17.95 25.02 6.17
N GLN A 10 18.54 25.55 5.08
CA GLN A 10 18.53 24.92 3.76
C GLN A 10 19.45 23.69 3.67
N GLU A 11 20.66 23.75 4.25
CA GLU A 11 21.56 22.60 4.29
C GLU A 11 20.96 21.43 5.08
N LYS A 12 20.31 21.73 6.21
CA LYS A 12 19.60 20.70 7.01
C LYS A 12 18.46 20.05 6.23
N LEU A 13 17.66 20.84 5.50
CA LEU A 13 16.57 20.33 4.67
C LEU A 13 17.08 19.48 3.49
N MET A 14 18.17 19.88 2.85
CA MET A 14 18.80 19.10 1.79
C MET A 14 19.35 17.77 2.30
N GLU A 15 20.00 17.78 3.47
CA GLU A 15 20.51 16.57 4.11
C GLU A 15 19.39 15.61 4.54
N GLN A 16 18.31 16.13 5.11
CA GLN A 16 17.11 15.34 5.42
C GLN A 16 16.47 14.75 4.16
N THR A 17 16.37 15.53 3.08
CA THR A 17 15.84 15.05 1.79
C THR A 17 16.71 13.94 1.20
N PHE A 18 18.04 14.09 1.30
CA PHE A 18 18.99 13.07 0.87
C PHE A 18 18.85 11.79 1.69
N GLN A 19 18.77 11.91 3.02
CA GLN A 19 18.60 10.77 3.92
C GLN A 19 17.29 10.02 3.62
N LEU A 20 16.17 10.74 3.45
CA LEU A 20 14.87 10.15 3.11
C LEU A 20 14.93 9.42 1.76
N LYS A 21 15.62 9.97 0.76
CA LYS A 21 15.81 9.32 -0.54
C LYS A 21 16.65 8.05 -0.43
N MET A 22 17.66 8.04 0.43
CA MET A 22 18.47 6.86 0.70
C MET A 22 17.66 5.78 1.44
N THR A 23 16.88 6.17 2.44
CA THR A 23 15.95 5.27 3.15
C THR A 23 14.92 4.67 2.20
N SER A 24 14.29 5.47 1.33
CA SER A 24 13.35 4.97 0.30
C SER A 24 14.01 3.90 -0.58
N LYS A 25 15.21 4.17 -1.11
CA LYS A 25 15.96 3.17 -1.89
C LYS A 25 16.31 1.91 -1.10
N SER A 26 16.60 2.05 0.20
CA SER A 26 16.85 0.92 1.08
C SER A 26 15.60 0.06 1.26
N LEU A 27 14.43 0.69 1.45
CA LEU A 27 13.15 -0.02 1.55
C LEU A 27 12.80 -0.77 0.26
N VAL A 28 13.08 -0.19 -0.91
CA VAL A 28 12.91 -0.90 -2.21
C VAL A 28 13.83 -2.13 -2.30
N ARG A 29 15.05 -2.06 -1.74
CA ARG A 29 15.95 -3.22 -1.69
C ARG A 29 15.43 -4.29 -0.73
N GLU A 30 14.98 -3.92 0.46
CA GLU A 30 14.37 -4.86 1.41
C GLU A 30 13.10 -5.50 0.84
N ALA A 31 12.27 -4.74 0.10
CA ALA A 31 11.13 -5.31 -0.63
C ALA A 31 11.56 -6.40 -1.62
N LYS A 32 12.61 -6.17 -2.41
CA LYS A 32 13.16 -7.19 -3.33
C LYS A 32 13.71 -8.40 -2.59
N LYS A 33 14.30 -8.21 -1.41
CA LYS A 33 14.78 -9.31 -0.57
C LYS A 33 13.60 -10.15 -0.05
N CYS A 34 12.53 -9.52 0.41
CA CYS A 34 11.30 -10.22 0.80
C CYS A 34 10.69 -11.01 -0.38
N GLU A 35 10.73 -10.48 -1.60
CA GLU A 35 10.28 -11.19 -2.81
C GLU A 35 11.12 -12.46 -3.09
N GLN A 36 12.45 -12.38 -2.89
CA GLN A 36 13.32 -13.55 -3.02
C GLN A 36 13.05 -14.60 -1.93
N GLU A 37 12.85 -14.15 -0.70
CA GLU A 37 12.48 -15.02 0.44
C GLU A 37 11.11 -15.67 0.19
N GLU A 38 10.11 -14.94 -0.32
CA GLU A 38 8.80 -15.48 -0.71
C GLU A 38 8.95 -16.61 -1.75
N LYS A 39 9.73 -16.39 -2.82
CA LYS A 39 10.00 -17.40 -3.85
C LYS A 39 10.66 -18.64 -3.24
N SER A 40 11.59 -18.45 -2.31
CA SER A 40 12.25 -19.57 -1.63
C SER A 40 11.28 -20.38 -0.77
N GLU A 41 10.32 -19.74 -0.09
CA GLU A 41 9.29 -20.40 0.70
C GLU A 41 8.30 -21.15 -0.20
N LYS A 42 7.89 -20.58 -1.36
CA LYS A 42 7.05 -21.29 -2.34
C LYS A 42 7.70 -22.58 -2.85
N LEU A 43 9.02 -22.58 -3.06
CA LEU A 43 9.75 -23.80 -3.41
C LEU A 43 9.74 -24.84 -2.29
N LYS A 44 9.74 -24.40 -1.02
CA LYS A 44 9.59 -25.31 0.13
C LYS A 44 8.17 -25.87 0.22
N VAL A 45 7.14 -25.06 -0.07
CA VAL A 45 5.75 -25.52 -0.20
C VAL A 45 5.66 -26.64 -1.24
N LYS A 46 6.21 -26.43 -2.43
CA LYS A 46 6.28 -27.45 -3.49
C LYS A 46 6.89 -28.76 -2.98
N LYS A 47 8.09 -28.69 -2.41
CA LYS A 47 8.81 -29.87 -1.88
C LYS A 47 8.05 -30.57 -0.74
N ALA A 48 7.27 -29.82 0.05
CA ALA A 48 6.47 -30.39 1.12
C ALA A 48 5.24 -31.12 0.57
N ILE A 49 4.58 -30.57 -0.47
CA ILE A 49 3.48 -31.23 -1.18
C ILE A 49 3.94 -32.52 -1.86
N GLU A 50 5.09 -32.49 -2.57
CA GLU A 50 5.69 -33.69 -3.20
C GLU A 50 5.96 -34.82 -2.21
N LYS A 51 6.30 -34.48 -0.96
CA LYS A 51 6.54 -35.43 0.12
C LYS A 51 5.27 -35.87 0.86
N GLY A 52 4.11 -35.34 0.49
CA GLY A 52 2.84 -35.58 1.19
C GLY A 52 2.73 -34.92 2.58
N ASN A 53 3.64 -34.01 2.92
CA ASN A 53 3.62 -33.29 4.19
C ASN A 53 2.78 -32.00 4.07
N MET A 54 1.45 -32.18 4.18
CA MET A 54 0.49 -31.09 4.03
C MET A 54 0.58 -30.04 5.16
N ASP A 55 0.89 -30.46 6.39
CA ASP A 55 1.02 -29.54 7.52
C ASP A 55 2.29 -28.68 7.39
N GLY A 56 3.40 -29.25 6.94
CA GLY A 56 4.61 -28.50 6.60
C GLY A 56 4.40 -27.54 5.44
N ALA A 57 3.64 -27.95 4.42
CA ALA A 57 3.27 -27.09 3.29
C ALA A 57 2.44 -25.88 3.74
N ARG A 58 1.50 -26.06 4.69
CA ARG A 58 0.70 -24.97 5.27
C ARG A 58 1.58 -23.94 5.99
N ILE A 59 2.56 -24.38 6.77
CA ILE A 59 3.48 -23.48 7.49
C ILE A 59 4.35 -22.68 6.51
N TYR A 60 4.91 -23.33 5.48
CA TYR A 60 5.70 -22.62 4.46
C TYR A 60 4.84 -21.65 3.63
N ALA A 61 3.58 -22.01 3.36
CA ALA A 61 2.65 -21.13 2.66
C ALA A 61 2.30 -19.89 3.50
N GLN A 62 2.06 -20.03 4.81
CA GLN A 62 1.88 -18.90 5.72
C GLN A 62 3.09 -17.97 5.73
N ASN A 63 4.30 -18.53 5.77
CA ASN A 63 5.54 -17.75 5.70
C ASN A 63 5.67 -16.99 4.37
N ALA A 64 5.33 -17.62 3.25
CA ALA A 64 5.32 -16.96 1.95
C ALA A 64 4.33 -15.78 1.90
N ILE A 65 3.11 -15.94 2.42
CA ILE A 65 2.11 -14.85 2.48
C ILE A 65 2.60 -13.71 3.37
N ARG A 66 3.17 -14.03 4.54
CA ARG A 66 3.76 -13.02 5.42
C ARG A 66 4.84 -12.21 4.69
N LYS A 67 5.73 -12.88 3.95
CA LYS A 67 6.81 -12.23 3.19
C LYS A 67 6.30 -11.36 2.05
N ARG A 68 5.25 -11.82 1.34
CA ARG A 68 4.55 -11.02 0.34
C ARG A 68 3.92 -9.75 0.95
N ASN A 69 3.30 -9.87 2.12
CA ASN A 69 2.72 -8.73 2.82
C ASN A 69 3.79 -7.74 3.32
N GLU A 70 4.91 -8.25 3.84
CA GLU A 70 6.09 -7.44 4.19
C GLU A 70 6.63 -6.68 2.96
N GLN A 71 6.79 -7.34 1.83
CA GLN A 71 7.21 -6.72 0.57
C GLN A 71 6.28 -5.57 0.17
N LEU A 72 4.95 -5.81 0.15
CA LEU A 72 3.96 -4.80 -0.21
C LEU A 72 4.01 -3.60 0.73
N ASN A 73 4.19 -3.84 2.03
CA ASN A 73 4.33 -2.77 3.01
C ASN A 73 5.61 -1.96 2.77
N TYR A 74 6.75 -2.60 2.50
CA TYR A 74 7.98 -1.89 2.15
C TYR A 74 7.86 -1.04 0.88
N LEU A 75 7.19 -1.55 -0.15
CA LEU A 75 6.93 -0.78 -1.38
C LEU A 75 6.00 0.42 -1.12
N ARG A 76 4.95 0.24 -0.32
CA ARG A 76 4.06 1.34 0.09
C ARG A 76 4.83 2.40 0.87
N PHE A 77 5.67 2.00 1.84
CA PHE A 77 6.48 2.94 2.60
C PHE A 77 7.50 3.67 1.72
N ALA A 78 8.18 2.97 0.82
CA ALA A 78 9.10 3.58 -0.14
C ALA A 78 8.39 4.62 -1.02
N SER A 79 7.22 4.28 -1.58
CA SER A 79 6.43 5.20 -2.40
C SER A 79 5.98 6.45 -1.62
N ARG A 80 5.55 6.27 -0.36
CA ARG A 80 5.20 7.39 0.53
C ARG A 80 6.42 8.29 0.81
N LEU A 81 7.58 7.71 1.07
CA LEU A 81 8.82 8.47 1.27
C LEU A 81 9.25 9.23 0.01
N ASP A 82 9.13 8.62 -1.17
CA ASP A 82 9.42 9.28 -2.44
C ASP A 82 8.48 10.46 -2.71
N ALA A 83 7.19 10.33 -2.36
CA ALA A 83 6.24 11.44 -2.45
C ALA A 83 6.63 12.61 -1.51
N VAL A 84 7.04 12.30 -0.28
CA VAL A 84 7.54 13.31 0.67
C VAL A 84 8.81 13.97 0.14
N VAL A 85 9.76 13.21 -0.41
CA VAL A 85 11.00 13.73 -1.02
C VAL A 85 10.68 14.65 -2.20
N SER A 86 9.72 14.27 -3.06
CA SER A 86 9.28 15.08 -4.20
C SER A 86 8.68 16.42 -3.73
N ARG A 87 7.82 16.38 -2.71
CA ARG A 87 7.22 17.59 -2.10
C ARG A 87 8.28 18.48 -1.47
N LEU A 88 9.24 17.93 -0.74
CA LEU A 88 10.36 18.69 -0.15
C LEU A 88 11.26 19.32 -1.22
N GLY A 89 11.53 18.60 -2.32
CA GLY A 89 12.26 19.14 -3.47
C GLY A 89 11.54 20.32 -4.13
N SER A 90 10.23 20.20 -4.33
CA SER A 90 9.38 21.29 -4.84
C SER A 90 9.37 22.50 -3.89
N GLN A 91 9.19 22.27 -2.58
CA GLN A 91 9.24 23.34 -1.57
C GLN A 91 10.60 24.05 -1.53
N ASN A 92 11.71 23.33 -1.70
CA ASN A 92 13.04 23.94 -1.76
C ASN A 92 13.22 24.80 -3.02
N ASN A 93 12.76 24.31 -4.18
CA ASN A 93 12.78 25.09 -5.43
C ASN A 93 11.88 26.32 -5.35
N LEU A 94 10.68 26.20 -4.79
CA LEU A 94 9.78 27.34 -4.55
C LEU A 94 10.40 28.37 -3.62
N ARG A 95 11.05 27.94 -2.52
CA ARG A 95 11.78 28.86 -1.63
C ARG A 95 12.92 29.59 -2.36
N ASN A 96 13.67 28.91 -3.21
CA ASN A 96 14.71 29.54 -4.03
C ASN A 96 14.12 30.55 -5.02
N ILE A 97 13.01 30.21 -5.68
CA ILE A 97 12.29 31.12 -6.58
C ILE A 97 11.77 32.34 -5.81
N THR A 98 11.14 32.17 -4.64
CA THR A 98 10.68 33.28 -3.79
C THR A 98 11.83 34.17 -3.34
N LYS A 99 12.98 33.60 -2.98
CA LYS A 99 14.18 34.38 -2.60
C LYS A 99 14.71 35.20 -3.77
N SER A 100 14.82 34.59 -4.96
CA SER A 100 15.21 35.29 -6.19
C SER A 100 14.19 36.38 -6.57
N MET A 101 12.89 36.08 -6.43
CA MET A 101 11.81 37.03 -6.70
C MET A 101 11.85 38.21 -5.73
N SER A 102 12.12 37.98 -4.43
CA SER A 102 12.31 39.06 -3.46
C SER A 102 13.52 39.94 -3.78
N GLY A 103 14.62 39.35 -4.26
CA GLY A 103 15.78 40.09 -4.74
C GLY A 103 15.46 40.94 -5.97
N ILE A 104 14.71 40.37 -6.94
CA ILE A 104 14.25 41.08 -8.12
C ILE A 104 13.30 42.22 -7.73
N VAL A 105 12.32 41.98 -6.86
CA VAL A 105 11.39 43.00 -6.36
C VAL A 105 12.14 44.12 -5.66
N LYS A 106 13.14 43.83 -4.82
CA LYS A 106 14.00 44.87 -4.21
C LYS A 106 14.80 45.66 -5.26
N SER A 107 15.34 44.99 -6.28
CA SER A 107 16.04 45.67 -7.37
C SER A 107 15.10 46.55 -8.21
N LEU A 108 13.86 46.08 -8.37
CA LEU A 108 12.79 46.78 -9.07
C LEU A 108 12.27 47.94 -8.22
N GLU A 109 12.16 47.82 -6.90
CA GLU A 109 11.78 48.86 -5.94
C GLU A 109 12.84 49.98 -5.88
N GLY A 110 14.12 49.61 -5.97
CA GLY A 110 15.20 50.57 -6.23
C GLY A 110 15.01 51.35 -7.54
N SER A 111 14.45 50.71 -8.58
CA SER A 111 14.13 51.34 -9.88
C SER A 111 12.74 52.01 -9.95
N LEU A 112 11.78 51.58 -9.12
CA LEU A 112 10.37 52.04 -9.02
C LEU A 112 10.17 53.12 -7.97
N SER A 113 11.24 53.57 -7.31
CA SER A 113 11.26 54.84 -6.57
C SER A 113 10.79 56.04 -7.43
N VAL A 114 10.59 55.84 -8.73
CA VAL A 114 9.76 56.65 -9.62
C VAL A 114 8.41 55.95 -9.93
N GLY A 115 7.48 56.03 -8.97
CA GLY A 115 6.00 55.94 -9.06
C GLY A 115 5.30 54.97 -10.03
N ASN A 116 4.90 53.77 -9.56
CA ASN A 116 3.72 53.08 -10.13
C ASN A 116 3.05 52.06 -9.18
N MET A 117 1.90 52.44 -8.61
CA MET A 117 1.21 51.72 -7.52
C MET A 117 0.31 50.57 -8.00
N GLU A 118 -0.09 50.58 -9.28
CA GLU A 118 -1.00 49.60 -9.88
C GLU A 118 -0.34 48.22 -10.10
N LYS A 119 0.98 48.19 -10.30
CA LYS A 119 1.76 46.94 -10.46
C LYS A 119 1.94 46.18 -9.14
N ILE A 120 1.89 46.87 -8.01
CA ILE A 120 1.98 46.27 -6.67
C ILE A 120 0.71 45.47 -6.37
N SER A 121 -0.46 46.00 -6.71
CA SER A 121 -1.76 45.31 -6.54
C SER A 121 -1.84 44.02 -7.37
N GLN A 122 -1.44 44.05 -8.64
CA GLN A 122 -1.46 42.84 -9.50
C GLN A 122 -0.47 41.75 -9.05
N THR A 123 0.62 42.13 -8.38
CA THR A 123 1.62 41.17 -7.89
C THR A 123 1.14 40.49 -6.61
N MET A 124 0.35 41.18 -5.77
CA MET A 124 -0.31 40.59 -4.60
C MET A 124 -1.43 39.63 -4.99
N ASP A 125 -2.26 39.95 -5.98
CA ASP A 125 -3.32 39.06 -6.46
C ASP A 125 -2.77 37.75 -7.06
N LYS A 126 -1.61 37.82 -7.73
CA LYS A 126 -0.92 36.64 -8.26
C LYS A 126 -0.30 35.79 -7.15
N PHE A 127 0.14 36.40 -6.05
CA PHE A 127 0.69 35.69 -4.91
C PHE A 127 -0.39 34.90 -4.16
N GLU A 128 -1.58 35.49 -4.01
CA GLU A 128 -2.72 34.87 -3.33
C GLU A 128 -3.24 33.63 -4.08
N LYS A 129 -3.32 33.69 -5.42
CA LYS A 129 -3.71 32.54 -6.26
C LYS A 129 -2.73 31.35 -6.20
N VAL A 130 -1.45 31.61 -5.97
CA VAL A 130 -0.42 30.56 -5.86
C VAL A 130 -0.49 29.89 -4.47
N PHE A 131 -0.85 30.63 -3.43
CA PHE A 131 -0.98 30.10 -2.08
C PHE A 131 -2.21 29.21 -1.90
N VAL A 132 -3.38 29.64 -2.38
CA VAL A 132 -4.64 28.91 -2.21
C VAL A 132 -4.64 27.56 -2.95
N ASN A 133 -4.04 27.47 -4.14
CA ASN A 133 -3.96 26.22 -4.88
C ASN A 133 -3.06 25.15 -4.22
N MET A 134 -2.11 25.56 -3.39
CA MET A 134 -1.17 24.64 -2.74
C MET A 134 -1.75 23.95 -1.50
N GLU A 135 -2.69 24.58 -0.79
CA GLU A 135 -3.40 23.98 0.35
C GLU A 135 -4.46 22.96 -0.08
N VAL A 136 -5.21 23.24 -1.16
CA VAL A 136 -6.23 22.31 -1.67
C VAL A 136 -5.60 20.99 -2.15
N GLN A 137 -4.44 21.04 -2.82
CA GLN A 137 -3.70 19.84 -3.24
C GLN A 137 -3.14 19.02 -2.08
N ALA A 138 -2.82 19.64 -0.94
CA ALA A 138 -2.34 18.94 0.24
C ALA A 138 -3.48 18.20 0.96
N SER A 139 -4.68 18.78 1.02
CA SER A 139 -5.84 18.15 1.67
C SER A 139 -6.32 16.87 0.96
N PHE A 140 -6.25 16.82 -0.36
CA PHE A 140 -6.76 15.69 -1.15
C PHE A 140 -5.85 14.44 -1.08
N THR A 141 -4.57 14.62 -0.74
CA THR A 141 -3.61 13.53 -0.62
C THR A 141 -3.68 12.82 0.74
N GLU A 142 -4.23 13.46 1.77
CA GLU A 142 -4.34 12.90 3.13
C GLU A 142 -5.56 11.96 3.26
N THR A 143 -6.71 12.31 2.68
CA THR A 143 -7.94 11.49 2.71
C THR A 143 -7.82 10.17 1.93
N SER A 144 -6.89 10.07 0.98
CA SER A 144 -6.67 8.82 0.22
C SER A 144 -5.78 7.79 0.94
N MET A 145 -5.28 8.10 2.15
CA MET A 145 -4.24 7.32 2.83
C MET A 145 -4.72 6.48 4.03
N GLU A 146 -5.97 6.60 4.47
CA GLU A 146 -6.49 5.98 5.70
C GLU A 146 -6.87 4.48 5.59
N GLY A 147 -6.88 3.90 4.39
CA GLY A 147 -7.60 2.64 4.15
C GLY A 147 -6.84 1.31 4.22
N THR A 148 -5.57 1.21 4.65
CA THR A 148 -4.83 -0.04 4.35
C THR A 148 -3.83 -0.51 5.39
N THR A 149 -4.31 -1.24 6.40
CA THR A 149 -3.61 -2.39 7.01
C THR A 149 -4.58 -3.23 7.86
N SER A 150 -5.29 -4.18 7.25
CA SER A 150 -5.99 -5.24 8.02
C SER A 150 -5.03 -6.41 8.17
N LEU A 151 -4.58 -6.65 9.40
CA LEU A 151 -3.47 -7.53 9.76
C LEU A 151 -4.01 -8.85 10.32
N SER A 152 -4.54 -9.70 9.45
CA SER A 152 -4.79 -11.11 9.77
C SER A 152 -4.58 -11.90 8.50
N THR A 153 -3.56 -12.75 8.44
CA THR A 153 -3.35 -13.69 7.34
C THR A 153 -4.49 -14.72 7.37
N PRO A 154 -5.55 -14.58 6.55
CA PRO A 154 -6.72 -15.45 6.65
C PRO A 154 -6.34 -16.86 6.18
N GLU A 155 -6.87 -17.91 6.82
CA GLU A 155 -6.59 -19.28 6.41
C GLU A 155 -6.99 -19.57 4.95
N GLY A 156 -7.98 -18.85 4.41
CA GLY A 156 -8.37 -18.93 3.00
C GLY A 156 -7.26 -18.52 2.03
N GLU A 157 -6.43 -17.53 2.38
CA GLU A 157 -5.29 -17.12 1.54
C GLU A 157 -4.21 -18.20 1.51
N VAL A 158 -4.03 -18.92 2.62
CA VAL A 158 -3.07 -20.04 2.72
C VAL A 158 -3.49 -21.19 1.83
N GLY A 159 -4.77 -21.59 1.88
CA GLY A 159 -5.31 -22.65 1.02
C GLY A 159 -5.24 -22.29 -0.46
N SER A 160 -5.60 -21.04 -0.81
CA SER A 160 -5.50 -20.55 -2.19
C SER A 160 -4.05 -20.53 -2.69
N LEU A 161 -3.10 -20.10 -1.87
CA LEU A 161 -1.69 -20.11 -2.26
C LEU A 161 -1.16 -21.53 -2.46
N MET A 162 -1.54 -22.48 -1.60
CA MET A 162 -1.15 -23.88 -1.76
C MET A 162 -1.70 -24.49 -3.04
N GLN A 163 -2.96 -24.20 -3.38
CA GLN A 163 -3.56 -24.63 -4.64
C GLN A 163 -2.84 -24.01 -5.84
N GLN A 164 -2.58 -22.70 -5.81
CA GLN A 164 -1.86 -22.01 -6.88
C GLN A 164 -0.46 -22.61 -7.10
N VAL A 165 0.31 -22.84 -6.03
CA VAL A 165 1.64 -23.44 -6.14
C VAL A 165 1.55 -24.85 -6.70
N ALA A 166 0.53 -25.61 -6.35
CA ALA A 166 0.37 -26.96 -6.86
C ALA A 166 -0.04 -27.01 -8.33
N ASP A 167 -0.96 -26.12 -8.74
CA ASP A 167 -1.36 -25.94 -10.15
C ASP A 167 -0.17 -25.49 -11.01
N ASP A 168 0.63 -24.53 -10.52
CA ASP A 168 1.85 -24.02 -11.19
C ASP A 168 2.90 -25.13 -11.45
N TYR A 169 2.89 -26.19 -10.64
CA TYR A 169 3.85 -27.30 -10.73
C TYR A 169 3.22 -28.63 -11.17
N GLY A 170 1.93 -28.65 -11.55
CA GLY A 170 1.22 -29.87 -11.96
C GLY A 170 1.14 -30.93 -10.86
N LEU A 171 1.17 -30.52 -9.59
CA LEU A 171 0.96 -31.38 -8.44
C LEU A 171 -0.55 -31.37 -8.14
N GLU A 172 -1.27 -32.47 -8.40
CA GLU A 172 -2.64 -32.56 -7.92
C GLU A 172 -2.62 -32.56 -6.38
N VAL A 173 -3.01 -31.44 -5.76
CA VAL A 173 -3.26 -31.45 -4.33
C VAL A 173 -4.45 -32.36 -4.12
N CYS A 174 -4.18 -33.59 -3.68
CA CYS A 174 -5.16 -34.39 -2.97
C CYS A 174 -5.46 -33.69 -1.64
N MET A 175 -6.09 -32.51 -1.71
CA MET A 175 -6.97 -32.04 -0.66
C MET A 175 -7.98 -33.17 -0.54
N LYS A 176 -7.76 -34.04 0.44
CA LYS A 176 -8.82 -34.87 0.98
C LYS A 176 -9.88 -33.88 1.47
N LEU A 177 -10.76 -33.45 0.55
CA LEU A 177 -12.14 -33.19 0.89
C LEU A 177 -12.53 -34.35 1.80
N PRO A 178 -13.13 -34.11 2.98
CA PRO A 178 -13.79 -35.18 3.68
C PRO A 178 -14.80 -35.74 2.67
N GLN A 179 -14.49 -36.91 2.13
CA GLN A 179 -15.34 -37.62 1.21
C GLN A 179 -16.55 -37.98 2.05
N ALA A 180 -17.59 -37.13 1.97
CA ALA A 180 -18.91 -37.48 2.42
C ALA A 180 -19.26 -38.78 1.71
N GLY A 181 -19.38 -39.86 2.50
CA GLY A 181 -19.81 -41.17 2.02
C GLY A 181 -18.70 -42.15 1.71
N LYS A 182 -18.01 -42.65 2.75
CA LYS A 182 -17.65 -44.08 2.87
C LYS A 182 -17.69 -44.53 4.34
N GLU A 183 -18.79 -44.23 5.04
CA GLU A 183 -19.24 -45.18 6.06
C GLU A 183 -19.96 -46.30 5.33
N ALA A 184 -19.46 -47.52 5.54
CA ALA A 184 -20.06 -48.73 5.03
C ALA A 184 -21.50 -48.84 5.54
N VAL A 185 -22.46 -48.78 4.62
CA VAL A 185 -23.84 -49.20 4.91
C VAL A 185 -24.19 -50.33 3.97
N GLY A 186 -24.32 -51.53 4.57
CA GLY A 186 -25.02 -52.63 3.97
C GLY A 186 -26.44 -52.22 3.60
N ILE A 187 -26.78 -52.47 2.35
CA ILE A 187 -28.09 -52.82 1.79
C ILE A 187 -29.26 -52.69 2.78
N LYS A 188 -30.14 -51.71 2.55
CA LYS A 188 -31.58 -51.95 2.41
C LYS A 188 -32.31 -50.73 1.82
N GLU A 189 -33.18 -51.05 0.88
CA GLU A 189 -34.01 -50.18 0.05
C GLU A 189 -35.09 -49.41 0.84
N LYS A 190 -35.40 -48.17 0.37
CA LYS A 190 -36.71 -47.71 -0.14
C LYS A 190 -36.93 -46.22 0.17
N GLY A 191 -37.38 -45.47 -0.86
CA GLY A 191 -38.25 -44.30 -0.66
C GLY A 191 -37.81 -42.99 -1.33
N ALA A 192 -38.29 -42.79 -2.56
CA ALA A 192 -38.93 -41.59 -3.13
C ALA A 192 -38.36 -40.16 -2.92
N ALA A 193 -38.25 -39.45 -4.07
CA ALA A 193 -38.44 -37.99 -4.28
C ALA A 193 -37.40 -37.06 -3.62
N THR A 194 -36.89 -35.97 -4.20
CA THR A 194 -37.23 -35.14 -5.37
C THR A 194 -36.04 -34.20 -5.65
N ALA A 195 -36.05 -33.59 -6.83
CA ALA A 195 -35.07 -32.66 -7.35
C ALA A 195 -34.80 -31.39 -6.50
N ALA A 196 -33.60 -30.85 -6.69
CA ALA A 196 -33.24 -29.43 -6.78
C ALA A 196 -33.79 -28.44 -5.72
N ALA A 197 -32.89 -27.88 -4.90
CA ALA A 197 -32.77 -26.44 -4.63
C ALA A 197 -31.64 -26.17 -3.62
N LEU A 198 -30.74 -25.21 -3.89
CA LEU A 198 -30.61 -23.97 -3.10
C LEU A 198 -29.24 -23.25 -3.28
N PRO A 199 -29.23 -22.11 -3.96
CA PRO A 199 -28.45 -20.91 -3.62
C PRO A 199 -29.08 -20.13 -2.43
N ALA A 200 -29.42 -20.81 -1.32
CA ALA A 200 -30.18 -20.22 -0.21
C ALA A 200 -29.41 -19.25 0.71
N SER A 201 -28.08 -19.32 0.73
CA SER A 201 -27.31 -18.60 1.76
C SER A 201 -27.21 -17.09 1.52
N GLU A 202 -27.30 -16.62 0.27
CA GLU A 202 -27.10 -15.20 -0.05
C GLU A 202 -28.40 -14.38 0.01
N GLU A 203 -29.53 -14.94 -0.44
CA GLU A 203 -30.82 -14.26 -0.38
C GLU A 203 -31.34 -14.10 1.06
N GLU A 204 -31.06 -15.07 1.94
CA GLU A 204 -31.44 -14.99 3.35
C GLU A 204 -30.62 -13.94 4.12
N LEU A 205 -29.32 -13.82 3.81
CA LEU A 205 -28.46 -12.76 4.35
C LEU A 205 -28.89 -11.37 3.85
N SER A 206 -29.26 -11.27 2.58
CA SER A 206 -29.74 -10.02 1.96
C SER A 206 -31.03 -9.52 2.60
N ARG A 207 -31.96 -10.42 2.90
CA ARG A 207 -33.20 -10.10 3.61
C ARG A 207 -32.95 -9.67 5.06
N ARG A 208 -32.07 -10.38 5.79
CA ARG A 208 -31.72 -9.99 7.17
C ARG A 208 -31.04 -8.63 7.26
N LEU A 209 -30.22 -8.26 6.26
CA LEU A 209 -29.62 -6.92 6.18
C LEU A 209 -30.64 -5.83 5.90
N ALA A 210 -31.62 -6.09 5.02
CA ALA A 210 -32.69 -5.14 4.72
C ALA A 210 -33.56 -4.87 5.97
N ASP A 211 -33.90 -5.90 6.72
CA ASP A 211 -34.68 -5.76 7.96
C ASP A 211 -33.93 -4.97 9.03
N LEU A 212 -32.61 -5.21 9.19
CA LEU A 212 -31.78 -4.43 10.12
C LEU A 212 -31.66 -2.96 9.70
N LYS A 213 -31.61 -2.68 8.40
CA LYS A 213 -31.54 -1.30 7.87
C LYS A 213 -32.85 -0.53 8.01
N SER A 214 -33.98 -1.23 8.05
CA SER A 214 -35.29 -0.60 8.27
C SER A 214 -35.58 -0.27 9.74
N LYS A 215 -34.77 -0.79 10.67
CA LYS A 215 -34.98 -0.72 12.11
C LYS A 215 -34.04 0.25 12.84
N GLY A 216 -33.28 1.06 12.10
CA GLY A 216 -32.48 2.19 12.59
C GLY A 216 -32.86 3.46 11.85
#